data_AF-A0A4Y1ZBR4-F1
#
_entry.id   AF-A0A4Y1ZBR4-F1
#
_cell.length_a   1.000
_cell.length_b   1.000
_cell.length_c   1.000
_cell.angle_alpha   90.00
_cell.angle_beta   90.00
_cell.angle_gamma   90.00
#
_symmetry.space_group_name_H-M   'P 1'
#
loop_
_entity.id
_entity.type
_entity.pdbx_description
1 polymer ?
#
loop_
_entity_poly.entity_id
_entity_poly.type
_entity_poly.pdbx_seq_one_letter_code
_entity_poly.pdbx_strand_id
1 'polypeptide(L)' 'MLGAEHTLRLIERGTIEIAPLAYMRGRTLEDAYVILDEAQNTTQEQMKMFLTRLGFGSK' A
#
# COMPACT_ATOMS: atom_id res chain seq x y z
N MET A 1 10.53 -18.04 -2.69
CA MET A 1 9.97 -17.19 -1.62
C MET A 1 11.11 -16.41 -1.00
N LEU A 2 10.93 -15.10 -0.77
CA LEU A 2 11.82 -14.36 0.14
C LEU A 2 11.68 -15.00 1.53
N GLY A 3 12.78 -15.40 2.16
CA GLY A 3 12.74 -15.95 3.51
C GLY A 3 12.30 -14.88 4.53
N ALA A 4 11.72 -15.30 5.67
CA ALA A 4 11.17 -14.41 6.68
C ALA A 4 12.14 -13.29 7.13
N GLU A 5 13.41 -13.64 7.34
CA GLU A 5 14.46 -12.68 7.73
C GLU A 5 14.71 -11.61 6.65
N HIS A 6 14.66 -11.99 5.38
CA HIS A 6 14.81 -11.05 4.26
C HIS A 6 13.61 -10.09 4.22
N THR A 7 12.40 -10.60 4.36
CA THR A 7 11.18 -9.79 4.38
C THR A 7 11.19 -8.80 5.53
N LEU A 8 11.56 -9.23 6.74
CA LEU A 8 11.67 -8.35 7.91
C LEU A 8 12.66 -7.19 7.66
N ARG A 9 13.83 -7.47 7.07
CA ARG A 9 14.78 -6.41 6.70
C ARG A 9 14.21 -5.41 5.70
N LEU A 10 13.38 -5.86 4.76
CA LEU A 10 12.73 -4.95 3.79
C LEU A 10 11.65 -4.09 4.46
N ILE A 11 10.95 -4.64 5.45
CA ILE A 11 9.99 -3.89 6.28
C ILE A 11 10.73 -2.85 7.12
N GLU A 12 11.81 -3.22 7.81
CA GLU A 12 12.64 -2.30 8.61
C GLU A 12 13.22 -1.15 7.77
N ARG A 13 13.56 -1.43 6.51
CA ARG A 13 14.05 -0.42 5.55
C ARG A 13 12.95 0.43 4.92
N GLY A 14 11.68 0.14 5.20
CA GLY A 14 10.52 0.83 4.61
C GLY A 14 10.30 0.52 3.12
N THR A 15 11.01 -0.46 2.56
CA THR A 15 10.78 -0.93 1.18
C THR A 15 9.45 -1.68 1.07
N ILE A 16 9.08 -2.42 2.12
CA ILE A 16 7.74 -2.99 2.28
C ILE A 16 7.06 -2.21 3.40
N GLU A 17 5.94 -1.56 3.09
CA GLU A 17 5.13 -0.87 4.08
C GLU A 17 3.81 -1.60 4.25
N ILE A 18 3.45 -1.94 5.50
CA ILE A 18 2.15 -2.50 5.86
C ILE A 18 1.46 -1.49 6.74
N ALA A 19 0.37 -0.90 6.25
CA ALA A 19 -0.35 0.15 6.94
C ALA A 19 -1.86 0.03 6.71
N PRO A 20 -2.68 0.50 7.66
CA PRO A 20 -4.14 0.50 7.49
C PRO A 20 -4.57 1.51 6.42
N LEU A 21 -5.70 1.26 5.77
CA LEU A 21 -6.21 2.09 4.67
C LEU A 21 -6.29 3.59 4.99
N ALA A 22 -6.60 3.95 6.24
CA ALA A 22 -6.67 5.35 6.67
C ALA A 22 -5.34 6.12 6.52
N TYR A 23 -4.20 5.43 6.55
CA TYR A 23 -2.87 6.05 6.39
C TYR A 23 -2.62 6.49 4.95
N MET A 24 -3.40 5.99 3.99
CA MET A 24 -3.27 6.36 2.59
C MET A 24 -3.85 7.76 2.32
N ARG A 25 -4.69 8.28 3.20
CA ARG A 25 -5.33 9.60 3.01
C ARG A 25 -4.28 10.69 2.88
N GLY A 26 -4.37 11.48 1.80
CA GLY A 26 -3.47 12.62 1.57
C GLY A 26 -2.07 12.24 1.07
N ARG A 27 -1.78 10.95 0.87
CA ARG A 27 -0.53 10.49 0.26
C ARG A 27 -0.64 10.45 -1.27
N THR A 28 0.51 10.46 -1.92
CA THR A 28 0.68 10.05 -3.31
C THR A 28 1.70 8.92 -3.28
N LEU A 29 1.35 7.77 -3.88
CA LEU A 29 2.18 6.57 -3.94
C LEU A 29 2.80 6.53 -5.33
N GLU A 30 4.03 7.03 -5.47
CA GLU A 30 4.78 7.01 -6.73
C GLU A 30 5.74 5.81 -6.76
N ASP A 31 6.00 5.28 -7.95
CA ASP A 31 6.96 4.19 -8.20
C ASP A 31 6.80 2.97 -7.26
N ALA A 32 5.56 2.68 -6.86
CA ALA A 32 5.23 1.64 -5.90
C ALA A 32 4.27 0.59 -6.48
N TYR A 33 4.41 -0.66 -6.04
CA TYR A 33 3.36 -1.66 -6.17
C TYR A 33 2.48 -1.63 -4.94
N VAL A 34 1.17 -1.46 -5.12
CA VAL A 34 0.22 -1.26 -4.01
C VAL A 34 -0.84 -2.35 -4.04
N ILE A 35 -1.02 -3.02 -2.90
CA ILE A 35 -2.02 -4.08 -2.74
C ILE A 35 -2.96 -3.66 -1.61
N LEU A 36 -4.26 -3.65 -1.92
CA LEU A 36 -5.31 -3.52 -0.93
C LEU A 36 -5.93 -4.89 -0.68
N ASP A 37 -5.62 -5.45 0.49
CA ASP A 37 -6.21 -6.71 0.93
C ASP A 37 -7.61 -6.48 1.51
N GLU A 38 -8.45 -7.52 1.50
CA GLU A 38 -9.80 -7.50 2.07
C GLU A 38 -10.68 -6.35 1.51
N ALA A 39 -10.49 -6.02 0.22
CA ALA A 39 -11.10 -4.89 -0.46
C ALA A 39 -12.64 -4.87 -0.40
N GLN A 40 -13.27 -6.04 -0.26
CA GLN A 40 -14.72 -6.16 -0.09
C GLN A 40 -15.26 -5.52 1.20
N ASN A 41 -14.40 -5.28 2.20
CA ASN A 41 -14.76 -4.61 3.45
C ASN A 41 -14.71 -3.08 3.36
N THR A 42 -14.39 -2.53 2.19
CA THR A 42 -14.29 -1.07 1.99
C THR A 42 -15.61 -0.47 1.49
N THR A 43 -15.85 0.79 1.83
CA THR A 43 -16.91 1.58 1.18
C THR A 43 -16.44 2.08 -0.18
N GLN A 44 -17.39 2.44 -1.06
CA GLN A 44 -17.04 3.05 -2.36
C GLN A 44 -16.21 4.33 -2.21
N GLU A 45 -16.47 5.13 -1.18
CA GLU A 45 -15.71 6.34 -0.88
C GLU A 45 -14.27 6.03 -0.47
N GLN A 46 -14.08 4.98 0.35
CA GLN A 46 -12.76 4.52 0.75
C GLN A 46 -11.97 3.94 -0.43
N MET A 47 -12.62 3.16 -1.29
CA MET A 47 -12.02 2.65 -2.51
C MET A 47 -11.62 3.80 -3.46
N LYS A 48 -12.49 4.80 -3.65
CA LYS A 48 -12.17 5.99 -4.43
C LYS A 48 -11.01 6.78 -3.81
N MET A 49 -11.02 6.96 -2.49
CA MET A 49 -9.92 7.61 -1.76
C MET A 49 -8.60 6.89 -2.04
N PHE A 50 -8.58 5.56 -1.92
CA PHE A 50 -7.41 4.71 -2.17
C PHE A 50 -6.90 4.81 -3.61
N LEU A 51 -7.76 4.59 -4.60
CA LEU A 51 -7.38 4.59 -6.02
C LEU A 51 -6.79 5.94 -6.46
N THR A 52 -7.29 7.05 -5.90
CA THR A 52 -6.73 8.38 -6.19
C THR A 52 -5.38 8.66 -5.53
N ARG A 53 -4.81 7.71 -4.77
CA ARG A 53 -3.46 7.84 -4.21
C ARG A 53 -2.39 7.30 -5.16
N LEU A 54 -2.77 6.52 -6.19
CA LEU A 54 -1.82 5.96 -7.16
C LEU A 54 -1.21 7.09 -8.01
N GLY A 55 0.09 7.30 -7.84
CA GLY A 55 0.89 8.30 -8.53
C GLY A 55 1.59 7.74 -9.77
N PHE A 56 2.51 8.52 -10.34
CA PHE A 56 3.27 8.11 -11.51
C PHE A 56 4.09 6.83 -11.22
N GLY A 57 4.19 5.94 -12.21
CA GLY A 57 4.96 4.70 -12.10
C GLY A 57 4.38 3.64 -11.16
N SER A 58 3.32 3.95 -10.42
CA SER A 58 2.68 3.01 -9.49
C SER A 58 1.76 2.00 -10.19
N LYS A 59 1.61 0.82 -9.58
CA LYS A 59 0.85 -0.32 -10.11
C LYS A 59 0.07 -1.06 -9.03
#